data_AF-A0A2H3DLZ6-F1
#
_entry.id   AF-A0A2H3DLZ6-F1
#
_cell.length_a   1.000
_cell.length_b   1.000
_cell.length_c   1.000
_cell.angle_alpha   90.00
_cell.angle_beta   90.00
_cell.angle_gamma   90.00
#
_symmetry.space_group_name_H-M   'P 1'
#
loop_
_entity.id
_entity.type
_entity.pdbx_description
1 polymer ?
#
loop_
_entity_poly.entity_id
_entity_poly.type
_entity_poly.pdbx_seq_one_letter_code
_entity_poly.pdbx_strand_id
1 'polypeptide(L)'
;MPISTVTFASVPSAPSALGLPVYSTSGFDILSVLARVATRPNPTVTLGPVDLTSSFVVVDVRRHDHPIVYCSPTFCQLSGYPEREILGRNCRFLQSPNGRVRRGEQRQYTSNEAVAHLKKSLSADKECQTSIVNYRKGGGAFINLVTVIPIRGGFSDARADEDEVVYHVGFQVDLTEQPNAILEKLKDGSYIVNYPPQTMLHPLGELQSICMGSAKKNFIPPLVMSSHLKAILQTSSDSNSEKAEDGNLNHPLSLSLLSHLPDFFLVVSLKGAFLYVAPAVQHVLGYTAEELIGRALGDICHAADVVPLMRELKESSTWATPSHGQSDSSKSADSDGKPKTVDLLFRAQTKAGVHVWMECRGRLHVEPGKGRKAIVLCAR
;
A
#
# COMPACT_ATOMS: atom_id res chain seq x y z
N MET A 1 36.42 -9.68 30.51
CA MET A 1 36.18 -10.09 29.10
C MET A 1 35.21 -9.09 28.50
N PRO A 2 35.55 -8.39 27.40
CA PRO A 2 34.69 -7.37 26.85
C PRO A 2 33.54 -8.02 26.06
N ILE A 3 32.34 -7.44 26.20
CA ILE A 3 31.13 -7.84 25.50
C ILE A 3 31.28 -7.44 24.04
N SER A 4 31.33 -8.42 23.14
CA SER A 4 31.36 -8.20 21.69
C SER A 4 30.00 -7.64 21.23
N THR A 5 29.98 -6.38 20.81
CA THR A 5 28.87 -5.77 20.08
C THR A 5 28.74 -6.47 18.73
N VAL A 6 27.63 -7.18 18.52
CA VAL A 6 27.27 -7.76 17.22
C VAL A 6 26.83 -6.62 16.31
N THR A 7 27.66 -6.27 15.34
CA THR A 7 27.31 -5.41 14.22
C THR A 7 26.35 -6.16 13.30
N PHE A 8 25.11 -5.71 13.20
CA PHE A 8 24.20 -6.15 12.15
C PHE A 8 24.73 -5.65 10.81
N ALA A 9 25.10 -6.57 9.93
CA ALA A 9 25.43 -6.25 8.55
C ALA A 9 24.21 -5.62 7.86
N SER A 10 24.41 -4.47 7.22
CA SER A 10 23.40 -3.82 6.38
C SER A 10 22.97 -4.78 5.27
N VAL A 11 21.67 -5.10 5.22
CA VAL A 11 21.07 -5.80 4.09
C VAL A 11 21.29 -4.93 2.85
N PRO A 12 21.85 -5.46 1.74
CA PRO A 12 22.02 -4.68 0.52
C PRO A 12 20.65 -4.23 0.00
N SER A 13 20.38 -2.92 0.09
CA SER A 13 19.18 -2.32 -0.50
C SER A 13 19.35 -2.26 -2.01
N ALA A 14 18.42 -2.86 -2.76
CA ALA A 14 18.40 -2.75 -4.21
C ALA A 14 17.83 -1.39 -4.64
N PRO A 15 18.46 -0.66 -5.59
CA PRO A 15 17.91 0.57 -6.15
C PRO A 15 16.66 0.25 -7.00
N SER A 16 15.63 1.10 -6.92
CA SER A 16 14.44 0.98 -7.78
C SER A 16 14.80 1.34 -9.23
N ALA A 17 14.29 0.56 -10.18
CA ALA A 17 14.46 0.79 -11.62
C ALA A 17 13.89 2.13 -12.11
N LEU A 18 13.00 2.76 -11.32
CA LEU A 18 12.40 4.06 -11.62
C LEU A 18 13.05 5.21 -10.84
N GLY A 19 14.12 4.97 -10.07
CA GLY A 19 14.70 5.96 -9.16
C GLY A 19 13.75 6.39 -8.03
N LEU A 20 12.64 5.67 -7.84
CA LEU A 20 11.65 5.92 -6.80
C LEU A 20 12.10 5.25 -5.48
N PRO A 21 11.73 5.79 -4.31
CA PRO A 21 11.98 5.12 -3.05
C PRO A 21 11.36 3.71 -3.08
N VAL A 22 12.10 2.70 -2.62
CA VAL A 22 11.56 1.33 -2.51
C VAL A 22 10.39 1.38 -1.54
N TYR A 23 9.16 1.36 -2.07
CA TYR A 23 7.92 1.40 -1.30
C TYR A 23 7.68 0.15 -0.45
N SER A 24 8.60 -0.82 -0.50
CA SER A 24 8.55 -2.03 0.29
C SER A 24 9.59 -2.00 1.40
N THR A 25 9.13 -2.15 2.64
CA THR A 25 9.99 -2.46 3.80
C THR A 25 10.84 -3.72 3.61
N SER A 26 10.48 -4.59 2.65
CA SER A 26 11.26 -5.78 2.28
C SER A 26 12.52 -5.48 1.44
N GLY A 27 12.68 -4.27 0.91
CA GLY A 27 13.77 -3.93 -0.01
C GLY A 27 13.60 -4.51 -1.43
N PHE A 28 12.47 -5.15 -1.71
CA PHE A 28 12.13 -5.75 -3.00
C PHE A 28 11.07 -4.91 -3.73
N ASP A 29 11.33 -4.51 -4.97
CA ASP A 29 10.41 -3.70 -5.78
C ASP A 29 9.25 -4.53 -6.35
N ILE A 30 8.32 -4.87 -5.46
CA ILE A 30 7.18 -5.72 -5.77
C ILE A 30 6.20 -5.06 -6.74
N LEU A 31 6.07 -3.73 -6.68
CA LEU A 31 5.19 -2.97 -7.56
C LEU A 31 5.66 -3.07 -9.01
N SER A 32 6.96 -2.90 -9.26
CA SER A 32 7.53 -3.07 -10.60
C SER A 32 7.40 -4.50 -11.13
N VAL A 33 7.49 -5.52 -10.25
CA VAL A 33 7.25 -6.92 -10.65
C VAL A 33 5.79 -7.14 -11.05
N LEU A 34 4.83 -6.68 -10.26
CA LEU A 34 3.40 -6.82 -10.59
C LEU A 34 3.00 -6.00 -11.82
N ALA A 35 3.60 -4.81 -12.01
CA ALA A 35 3.42 -4.01 -13.22
C ALA A 35 3.86 -4.80 -14.46
N ARG A 36 5.04 -5.44 -14.41
CA ARG A 36 5.53 -6.31 -15.49
C ARG A 36 4.64 -7.52 -15.74
N VAL A 37 4.01 -8.11 -14.72
CA VAL A 37 3.01 -9.18 -14.90
C VAL A 37 1.81 -8.65 -15.70
N ALA A 38 1.32 -7.45 -15.37
CA ALA A 38 0.15 -6.86 -16.00
C ALA A 38 0.43 -6.42 -17.45
N THR A 39 1.62 -5.90 -17.74
CA THR A 39 2.00 -5.35 -19.06
C THR A 39 2.81 -6.32 -19.91
N ARG A 40 2.90 -7.60 -19.52
CA ARG A 40 3.72 -8.59 -20.22
C ARG A 40 3.27 -8.79 -21.68
N PRO A 41 4.23 -9.03 -22.60
CA PRO A 41 3.91 -9.26 -24.00
C PRO A 41 3.31 -10.65 -24.22
N ASN A 42 2.35 -10.76 -25.13
CA ASN A 42 1.78 -12.03 -25.62
C ASN A 42 1.31 -13.00 -24.51
N PRO A 43 0.38 -12.58 -23.62
CA PRO A 43 -0.12 -13.43 -22.56
C PRO A 43 -0.79 -14.68 -23.11
N THR A 44 -0.49 -15.84 -22.53
CA THR A 44 -1.12 -17.12 -22.90
C THR A 44 -2.10 -17.61 -21.83
N VAL A 45 -2.00 -17.10 -20.61
CA VAL A 45 -2.99 -17.25 -19.55
C VAL A 45 -3.68 -15.91 -19.31
N THR A 46 -5.00 -15.86 -19.48
CA THR A 46 -5.77 -14.66 -19.15
C THR A 46 -5.91 -14.55 -17.63
N LEU A 47 -5.24 -13.56 -17.02
CA LEU A 47 -5.38 -13.27 -15.60
C LEU A 47 -6.68 -12.49 -15.35
N GLY A 48 -7.36 -12.82 -14.25
CA GLY A 48 -8.37 -11.92 -13.69
C GLY A 48 -7.74 -10.86 -12.80
N PRO A 49 -8.52 -10.22 -11.91
CA PRO A 49 -8.01 -9.18 -11.01
C PRO A 49 -6.89 -9.67 -10.11
N VAL A 50 -5.82 -8.89 -9.99
CA VAL A 50 -4.65 -9.14 -9.14
C VAL A 50 -4.25 -7.82 -8.46
N ASP A 51 -4.00 -7.86 -7.15
CA ASP A 51 -3.40 -6.76 -6.40
C ASP A 51 -2.50 -7.27 -5.26
N LEU A 52 -2.06 -6.38 -4.38
CA LEU A 52 -1.19 -6.71 -3.24
C LEU A 52 -1.89 -7.56 -2.17
N THR A 53 -3.22 -7.69 -2.20
CA THR A 53 -3.98 -8.55 -1.30
C THR A 53 -4.05 -10.00 -1.78
N SER A 54 -3.72 -10.27 -3.05
CA SER A 54 -3.60 -11.63 -3.59
C SER A 54 -2.59 -12.49 -2.82
N SER A 55 -2.82 -13.81 -2.79
CA SER A 55 -1.78 -14.76 -2.39
C SER A 55 -0.81 -14.99 -3.55
N PHE A 56 0.45 -14.58 -3.39
CA PHE A 56 1.45 -14.81 -4.42
C PHE A 56 2.89 -14.89 -3.86
N VAL A 57 3.78 -15.44 -4.67
CA VAL A 57 5.22 -15.53 -4.39
C VAL A 57 6.02 -15.11 -5.63
N VAL A 58 7.25 -14.62 -5.39
CA VAL A 58 8.24 -14.38 -6.44
C VAL A 58 9.41 -15.31 -6.22
N VAL A 59 9.82 -16.01 -7.28
CA VAL A 59 10.90 -16.98 -7.30
C VAL A 59 11.99 -16.48 -8.22
N ASP A 60 13.24 -16.43 -7.76
CA ASP A 60 14.39 -16.12 -8.62
C ASP A 60 14.88 -17.40 -9.29
N VAL A 61 14.72 -17.48 -10.61
CA VAL A 61 15.03 -18.71 -11.36
C VAL A 61 16.53 -18.89 -11.61
N ARG A 62 17.31 -17.83 -11.48
CA ARG A 62 18.77 -17.86 -11.67
C ARG A 62 19.48 -18.48 -10.48
N ARG A 63 18.80 -18.54 -9.33
CA ARG A 63 19.33 -19.13 -8.09
C ARG A 63 19.09 -20.64 -8.07
N HIS A 64 20.06 -21.37 -7.52
CA HIS A 64 19.99 -22.83 -7.39
C HIS A 64 18.68 -23.24 -6.71
N ASP A 65 17.97 -24.20 -7.33
CA ASP A 65 16.71 -24.77 -6.87
C ASP A 65 15.48 -23.83 -6.91
N HIS A 66 15.59 -22.68 -7.58
CA HIS A 66 14.51 -21.71 -7.78
C HIS A 66 13.82 -21.34 -6.45
N PRO A 67 14.55 -20.70 -5.52
CA PRO A 67 14.04 -20.34 -4.21
C PRO A 67 13.06 -19.16 -4.30
N ILE A 68 12.07 -19.16 -3.41
CA ILE A 68 11.20 -18.02 -3.15
C ILE A 68 12.05 -16.88 -2.57
N VAL A 69 12.01 -15.71 -3.22
CA VAL A 69 12.67 -14.47 -2.77
C VAL A 69 11.70 -13.45 -2.18
N TYR A 70 10.41 -13.64 -2.42
CA TYR A 70 9.34 -12.85 -1.81
C TYR A 70 8.07 -13.70 -1.68
N CYS A 71 7.32 -13.51 -0.60
CA CYS A 71 5.96 -14.03 -0.46
C CYS A 71 5.03 -12.95 0.11
N SER A 72 3.79 -12.89 -0.40
CA SER A 72 2.81 -11.94 0.13
C SER A 72 2.36 -12.33 1.55
N PRO A 73 1.89 -11.36 2.36
CA PRO A 73 1.27 -11.66 3.65
C PRO A 73 0.11 -12.65 3.52
N THR A 74 -0.71 -12.52 2.47
CA THR A 74 -1.81 -13.45 2.18
C THR A 74 -1.31 -14.85 1.87
N PHE A 75 -0.15 -15.01 1.21
CA PHE A 75 0.46 -16.34 1.02
C PHE A 75 0.93 -16.94 2.35
N CYS A 76 1.46 -16.14 3.27
CA CYS A 76 1.81 -16.62 4.61
C CYS A 76 0.56 -17.13 5.35
N GLN A 77 -0.55 -16.41 5.27
CA GLN A 77 -1.83 -16.81 5.85
C GLN A 77 -2.38 -18.08 5.18
N LEU A 78 -2.41 -18.11 3.85
CA LEU A 78 -2.86 -19.26 3.06
C LEU A 78 -2.05 -20.51 3.41
N SER A 79 -0.73 -20.42 3.37
CA SER A 79 0.14 -21.57 3.62
C SER A 79 0.24 -21.94 5.11
N GLY A 80 -0.06 -21.01 6.02
CA GLY A 80 0.16 -21.15 7.46
C GLY A 80 1.63 -21.10 7.88
N TYR A 81 2.56 -20.84 6.96
CA TYR A 81 3.98 -20.69 7.26
C TYR A 81 4.33 -19.21 7.47
N PRO A 82 5.15 -18.86 8.48
CA PRO A 82 5.68 -17.51 8.58
C PRO A 82 6.71 -17.27 7.46
N GLU A 83 6.86 -16.02 7.03
CA GLU A 83 7.77 -15.61 5.95
C GLU A 83 9.19 -16.20 6.08
N ARG A 84 9.78 -16.15 7.28
CA ARG A 84 11.12 -16.69 7.58
C ARG A 84 11.28 -18.19 7.27
N GLU A 85 10.18 -18.93 7.25
CA GLU A 85 10.15 -20.36 6.90
C GLU A 85 9.81 -20.59 5.42
N ILE A 86 9.47 -19.55 4.65
CA ILE A 86 9.13 -19.63 3.23
C ILE A 86 10.31 -19.18 2.37
N LEU A 87 10.91 -18.03 2.71
CA LEU A 87 11.99 -17.44 1.95
C LEU A 87 13.19 -18.41 1.84
N GLY A 88 13.79 -18.47 0.65
CA GLY A 88 14.92 -19.35 0.36
C GLY A 88 14.53 -20.80 0.02
N ARG A 89 13.26 -21.19 0.11
CA ARG A 89 12.81 -22.54 -0.24
C ARG A 89 12.18 -22.59 -1.62
N ASN A 90 12.26 -23.74 -2.27
CA ASN A 90 11.42 -24.00 -3.44
C ASN A 90 9.97 -24.30 -3.01
N CYS A 91 8.98 -23.78 -3.76
CA CYS A 91 7.55 -23.95 -3.49
C CYS A 91 7.07 -25.40 -3.32
N ARG A 92 7.85 -26.40 -3.77
CA ARG A 92 7.51 -27.82 -3.63
C ARG A 92 7.25 -28.28 -2.20
N PHE A 93 7.68 -27.52 -1.20
CA PHE A 93 7.40 -27.88 0.19
C PHE A 93 5.90 -27.99 0.48
N LEU A 94 5.06 -27.27 -0.27
CA LEU A 94 3.60 -27.37 -0.17
C LEU A 94 3.04 -28.70 -0.71
N GLN A 95 3.84 -29.54 -1.37
CA GLN A 95 3.38 -30.78 -2.01
C GLN A 95 3.48 -32.01 -1.06
N SER A 96 3.57 -31.76 0.25
CA SER A 96 3.60 -32.80 1.28
C SER A 96 3.04 -32.29 2.62
N PRO A 97 2.29 -33.11 3.37
CA PRO A 97 1.74 -32.73 4.69
C PRO A 97 2.81 -32.30 5.70
N ASN A 98 4.01 -32.85 5.60
CA ASN A 98 5.12 -32.57 6.52
C ASN A 98 6.04 -31.42 6.05
N GLY A 99 5.73 -30.77 4.92
CA GLY A 99 6.54 -29.69 4.37
C GLY A 99 7.91 -30.10 3.82
N ARG A 100 8.18 -31.41 3.68
CA ARG A 100 9.48 -31.94 3.25
C ARG A 100 9.33 -32.67 1.93
N VAL A 101 9.99 -32.14 0.91
CA VAL A 101 10.00 -32.70 -0.44
C VAL A 101 11.35 -32.40 -1.08
N ARG A 102 12.09 -33.43 -1.49
CA ARG A 102 13.39 -33.27 -2.16
C ARG A 102 13.20 -33.02 -3.66
N ARG A 103 14.20 -32.37 -4.27
CA ARG A 103 14.25 -32.20 -5.73
C ARG A 103 14.31 -33.58 -6.39
N GLY A 104 13.43 -33.82 -7.36
CA GLY A 104 13.35 -35.10 -8.09
C GLY A 104 12.60 -36.23 -7.39
N GLU A 105 12.21 -36.07 -6.12
CA GLU A 105 11.44 -37.07 -5.38
C GLU A 105 10.04 -37.26 -5.98
N GLN A 106 9.53 -38.50 -6.03
CA GLN A 106 8.14 -38.74 -6.42
C GLN A 106 7.18 -38.21 -5.35
N ARG A 107 6.05 -37.67 -5.77
CA ARG A 107 5.02 -37.18 -4.83
C ARG A 107 4.16 -38.33 -4.35
N GLN A 108 4.02 -38.41 -3.03
CA GLN A 108 3.16 -39.41 -2.37
C GLN A 108 1.73 -38.89 -2.20
N TYR A 109 1.58 -37.59 -1.93
CA TYR A 109 0.30 -36.97 -1.52
C TYR A 109 -0.28 -36.01 -2.56
N THR A 110 0.42 -35.81 -3.68
CA THR A 110 0.05 -34.87 -4.73
C THR A 110 0.24 -35.56 -6.09
N SER A 111 -0.58 -35.24 -7.09
CA SER A 111 -0.48 -35.83 -8.43
C SER A 111 0.90 -35.58 -9.06
N ASN A 112 1.60 -36.66 -9.41
CA ASN A 112 2.87 -36.58 -10.14
C ASN A 112 2.69 -36.02 -11.56
N GLU A 113 1.54 -36.26 -12.19
CA GLU A 113 1.22 -35.71 -13.52
C GLU A 113 1.11 -34.19 -13.48
N ALA A 114 0.38 -33.65 -12.50
CA ALA A 114 0.26 -32.20 -12.31
C ALA A 114 1.62 -31.55 -12.02
N VAL A 115 2.45 -32.20 -11.20
CA VAL A 115 3.83 -31.73 -10.91
C VAL A 115 4.71 -31.80 -12.16
N ALA A 116 4.60 -32.85 -12.97
CA ALA A 116 5.34 -32.98 -14.22
C ALA A 116 4.92 -31.93 -15.24
N HIS A 117 3.61 -31.64 -15.36
CA HIS A 117 3.07 -30.57 -16.19
C HIS A 117 3.64 -29.22 -15.77
N LEU A 118 3.54 -28.88 -14.47
CA LEU A 118 4.08 -27.63 -13.93
C LEU A 118 5.59 -27.54 -14.20
N LYS A 119 6.36 -28.59 -13.89
CA LYS A 119 7.81 -28.62 -14.14
C LYS A 119 8.14 -28.40 -15.61
N LYS A 120 7.41 -29.02 -16.53
CA LYS A 120 7.62 -28.89 -17.98
C LYS A 120 7.39 -27.46 -18.44
N SER A 121 6.30 -26.81 -18.01
CA SER A 121 5.99 -25.43 -18.37
C SER A 121 7.02 -24.45 -17.81
N LEU A 122 7.39 -24.61 -16.53
CA LEU A 122 8.41 -23.76 -15.89
C LEU A 122 9.81 -23.94 -16.47
N SER A 123 10.15 -25.12 -17.01
CA SER A 123 11.44 -25.34 -17.68
C SER A 123 11.47 -24.80 -19.11
N ALA A 124 10.31 -24.49 -19.66
CA ALA A 124 10.14 -23.94 -21.00
C ALA A 124 9.78 -22.45 -20.98
N ASP A 125 9.84 -21.81 -19.81
CA ASP A 125 9.48 -20.40 -19.59
C ASP A 125 8.11 -20.03 -20.16
N LYS A 126 7.13 -20.95 -19.98
CA LYS A 126 5.75 -20.74 -20.41
C LYS A 126 4.87 -20.41 -19.22
N GLU A 127 3.93 -19.50 -19.43
CA GLU A 127 2.82 -19.31 -18.49
C GLU A 127 2.08 -20.63 -18.33
N CYS A 128 1.68 -20.93 -17.10
CA CYS A 128 0.91 -22.12 -16.83
C CYS A 128 -0.04 -21.90 -15.68
N GLN A 129 -1.20 -22.53 -15.79
CA GLN A 129 -2.17 -22.64 -14.73
C GLN A 129 -2.42 -24.12 -14.45
N THR A 130 -2.45 -24.51 -13.18
CA THR A 130 -2.62 -25.92 -12.80
C THR A 130 -3.31 -25.99 -11.44
N SER A 131 -4.30 -26.88 -11.32
CA SER A 131 -4.89 -27.23 -10.03
C SER A 131 -4.09 -28.38 -9.40
N ILE A 132 -3.64 -28.20 -8.17
CA ILE A 132 -2.79 -29.16 -7.47
C ILE A 132 -3.12 -29.21 -5.98
N VAL A 133 -3.15 -30.42 -5.41
CA VAL A 133 -3.32 -30.59 -3.96
C VAL A 133 -2.04 -30.13 -3.27
N ASN A 134 -2.18 -29.16 -2.38
CA ASN A 134 -1.12 -28.63 -1.53
C ASN A 134 -1.51 -28.75 -0.06
N TYR A 135 -0.52 -28.54 0.81
CA TYR A 135 -0.63 -28.75 2.24
C TYR A 135 -0.12 -27.53 2.99
N ARG A 136 -0.96 -27.04 3.91
CA ARG A 136 -0.63 -25.96 4.83
C ARG A 136 0.33 -26.46 5.92
N LYS A 137 0.91 -25.54 6.69
CA LYS A 137 1.62 -25.88 7.91
C LYS A 137 0.66 -26.61 8.85
N GLY A 138 1.09 -27.77 9.36
CA GLY A 138 0.22 -28.68 10.13
C GLY A 138 -0.48 -29.74 9.29
N GLY A 139 -0.31 -29.75 7.96
CA GLY A 139 -0.72 -30.85 7.09
C GLY A 139 -2.17 -30.78 6.57
N GLY A 140 -2.88 -29.66 6.80
CA GLY A 140 -4.20 -29.45 6.21
C GLY A 140 -4.11 -29.35 4.69
N ALA A 141 -4.84 -30.23 3.97
CA ALA A 141 -4.87 -30.25 2.52
C ALA A 141 -5.78 -29.14 1.95
N PHE A 142 -5.41 -28.59 0.81
CA PHE A 142 -6.23 -27.67 0.05
C PHE A 142 -5.97 -27.78 -1.45
N ILE A 143 -6.95 -27.38 -2.26
CA ILE A 143 -6.84 -27.40 -3.72
C ILE A 143 -6.27 -26.05 -4.18
N ASN A 144 -4.97 -26.01 -4.48
CA ASN A 144 -4.29 -24.82 -4.96
C ASN A 144 -4.45 -24.71 -6.48
N LEU A 145 -5.22 -23.72 -6.95
CA LEU A 145 -5.14 -23.26 -8.33
C LEU A 145 -3.95 -22.30 -8.42
N VAL A 146 -2.82 -22.81 -8.94
CA VAL A 146 -1.61 -22.02 -9.11
C VAL A 146 -1.50 -21.53 -10.55
N THR A 147 -1.27 -20.23 -10.72
CA THR A 147 -0.92 -19.61 -12.00
C THR A 147 0.48 -19.05 -11.90
N VAL A 148 1.38 -19.46 -12.80
CA VAL A 148 2.77 -18.99 -12.83
C VAL A 148 3.02 -18.21 -14.10
N ILE A 149 3.57 -17.01 -13.93
CA ILE A 149 3.92 -16.08 -15.00
C ILE A 149 5.45 -15.87 -14.98
N PRO A 150 6.17 -16.20 -16.06
CA PRO A 150 7.58 -15.87 -16.22
C PRO A 150 7.75 -14.37 -16.50
N ILE A 151 8.76 -13.77 -15.87
CA ILE A 151 9.09 -12.36 -16.01
C ILE A 151 10.51 -12.24 -16.55
N ARG A 152 10.60 -11.62 -17.73
CA ARG A 152 11.87 -11.31 -18.40
C ARG A 152 12.52 -10.03 -17.86
N GLY A 153 13.83 -9.91 -18.04
CA GLY A 153 14.59 -8.69 -17.75
C GLY A 153 15.16 -8.60 -16.32
N GLY A 154 16.44 -8.29 -16.20
CA GLY A 154 17.12 -7.96 -14.94
C GLY A 154 16.78 -6.56 -14.40
N PHE A 155 17.31 -6.22 -13.22
CA PHE A 155 17.20 -4.85 -12.64
C PHE A 155 18.18 -3.85 -13.27
N SER A 156 19.11 -4.32 -14.11
CA SER A 156 20.09 -3.50 -14.82
C SER A 156 19.66 -3.25 -16.25
N ASP A 157 19.81 -2.01 -16.73
CA ASP A 157 19.64 -1.55 -18.13
C ASP A 157 20.59 -2.22 -19.15
N ALA A 158 21.13 -3.39 -18.83
CA ALA A 158 21.93 -4.16 -19.76
C ALA A 158 20.99 -4.84 -20.77
N ARG A 159 21.00 -4.32 -22.01
CA ARG A 159 20.29 -4.87 -23.18
C ARG A 159 20.47 -6.38 -23.43
N ALA A 160 21.42 -7.03 -22.75
CA ALA A 160 21.66 -8.47 -22.83
C ALA A 160 20.66 -9.30 -22.03
N ASP A 161 19.99 -8.73 -21.02
CA ASP A 161 19.11 -9.46 -20.09
C ASP A 161 17.61 -9.32 -20.45
N GLU A 162 17.24 -8.55 -21.49
CA GLU A 162 15.84 -8.21 -21.80
C GLU A 162 14.98 -9.43 -22.17
N ASP A 163 15.58 -10.48 -22.73
CA ASP A 163 14.89 -11.69 -23.18
C ASP A 163 14.98 -12.87 -22.19
N GLU A 164 15.84 -12.80 -21.18
CA GLU A 164 16.00 -13.89 -20.20
C GLU A 164 14.96 -13.79 -19.09
N VAL A 165 14.31 -14.91 -18.78
CA VAL A 165 13.42 -15.01 -17.62
C VAL A 165 14.26 -15.01 -16.34
N VAL A 166 14.05 -14.01 -15.50
CA VAL A 166 14.76 -13.87 -14.21
C VAL A 166 13.90 -14.23 -13.01
N TYR A 167 12.57 -14.10 -13.14
CA TYR A 167 11.63 -14.41 -12.08
C TYR A 167 10.46 -15.25 -12.59
N HIS A 168 9.96 -16.12 -11.71
CA HIS A 168 8.62 -16.67 -11.81
C HIS A 168 7.74 -16.03 -10.73
N VAL A 169 6.60 -15.46 -11.13
CA VAL A 169 5.58 -14.97 -10.21
C VAL A 169 4.45 -15.98 -10.16
N GLY A 170 4.20 -16.56 -9.00
CA GLY A 170 3.15 -17.55 -8.79
C GLY A 170 2.01 -16.98 -7.97
N PHE A 171 0.80 -16.95 -8.51
CA PHE A 171 -0.44 -16.62 -7.80
C PHE A 171 -1.15 -17.90 -7.37
N GLN A 172 -1.74 -17.90 -6.18
CA GLN A 172 -2.42 -19.06 -5.60
C GLN A 172 -3.84 -18.70 -5.16
N VAL A 173 -4.77 -19.60 -5.43
CA VAL A 173 -6.13 -19.55 -4.88
C VAL A 173 -6.47 -20.90 -4.29
N ASP A 174 -7.00 -20.89 -3.06
CA ASP A 174 -7.58 -22.09 -2.46
C ASP A 174 -9.00 -22.30 -2.99
N LEU A 175 -9.19 -23.26 -3.88
CA LEU A 175 -10.51 -23.62 -4.40
C LEU A 175 -11.36 -24.41 -3.39
N THR A 176 -10.78 -24.89 -2.29
CA THR A 176 -11.52 -25.50 -1.17
C THR A 176 -12.24 -24.43 -0.35
N GLU A 177 -11.58 -23.31 -0.07
CA GLU A 177 -12.17 -22.18 0.68
C GLU A 177 -12.92 -21.19 -0.24
N GLN A 178 -12.45 -21.00 -1.47
CA GLN A 178 -12.98 -20.02 -2.43
C GLN A 178 -13.36 -20.69 -3.76
N PRO A 179 -14.36 -21.58 -3.78
CA PRO A 179 -14.78 -22.26 -5.01
C PRO A 179 -15.30 -21.28 -6.08
N ASN A 180 -15.85 -20.14 -5.66
CA ASN A 180 -16.39 -19.10 -6.53
C ASN A 180 -15.32 -18.12 -7.07
N ALA A 181 -14.03 -18.36 -6.79
CA ALA A 181 -12.96 -17.52 -7.31
C ALA A 181 -12.76 -17.67 -8.83
N ILE A 182 -13.20 -18.79 -9.40
CA ILE A 182 -13.22 -18.99 -10.86
C ILE A 182 -14.35 -18.15 -11.45
N LEU A 183 -13.98 -17.12 -12.21
CA LEU A 183 -14.91 -16.22 -12.89
C LEU A 183 -15.41 -16.82 -14.20
N GLU A 184 -14.49 -17.41 -14.96
CA GLU A 184 -14.79 -18.01 -16.26
C GLU A 184 -13.85 -19.18 -16.55
N LYS A 185 -14.37 -20.24 -17.19
CA LYS A 185 -13.57 -21.33 -17.74
C LYS A 185 -13.44 -21.16 -19.25
N LEU A 186 -12.22 -21.08 -19.74
CA LEU A 186 -11.90 -20.90 -21.14
C LEU A 186 -11.88 -22.23 -21.90
N LYS A 187 -12.00 -22.16 -23.23
CA LYS A 187 -12.08 -23.33 -24.13
C LYS A 187 -10.81 -24.18 -24.14
N ASP A 188 -9.67 -23.59 -23.82
CA ASP A 188 -8.37 -24.25 -23.71
C ASP A 188 -8.18 -24.97 -22.36
N GLY A 189 -9.16 -24.90 -21.46
CA GLY A 189 -9.13 -25.50 -20.13
C GLY A 189 -8.54 -24.63 -19.04
N SER A 190 -8.07 -23.42 -19.36
CA SER A 190 -7.65 -22.42 -18.37
C SER A 190 -8.84 -21.68 -17.75
N TYR A 191 -8.58 -20.93 -16.69
CA TYR A 191 -9.56 -20.21 -15.87
C TYR A 191 -9.15 -18.74 -15.72
N ILE A 192 -10.14 -17.86 -15.84
CA ILE A 192 -10.05 -16.48 -15.35
C ILE A 192 -10.44 -16.51 -13.88
N VAL A 193 -9.56 -15.98 -13.02
CA VAL A 193 -9.65 -16.15 -11.56
C VAL A 193 -9.57 -14.79 -10.87
N ASN A 194 -10.39 -14.61 -9.84
CA ASN A 194 -10.24 -13.51 -8.88
C ASN A 194 -9.26 -13.92 -7.78
N TYR A 195 -8.03 -13.38 -7.80
CA TYR A 195 -6.97 -13.76 -6.85
C TYR A 195 -7.05 -13.06 -5.48
N PRO A 196 -7.54 -11.81 -5.36
CA PRO A 196 -7.82 -11.19 -4.08
C PRO A 196 -8.85 -11.99 -3.26
N PRO A 197 -8.58 -12.25 -1.96
CA PRO A 197 -9.52 -12.95 -1.11
C PRO A 197 -10.80 -12.12 -0.88
N GLN A 198 -11.97 -12.73 -1.11
CA GLN A 198 -13.28 -12.07 -0.90
C GLN A 198 -13.52 -11.66 0.58
N THR A 199 -12.85 -12.32 1.51
CA THR A 199 -13.09 -12.22 2.96
C THR A 199 -12.31 -11.10 3.64
N MET A 200 -11.34 -10.51 2.94
CA MET A 200 -10.72 -9.29 3.43
C MET A 200 -11.61 -8.12 3.02
N LEU A 201 -12.52 -7.72 3.91
CA LEU A 201 -12.98 -6.33 4.00
C LEU A 201 -11.79 -5.47 4.40
N HIS A 202 -10.78 -5.41 3.52
CA HIS A 202 -9.80 -4.37 3.53
C HIS A 202 -10.43 -3.17 2.80
N PRO A 203 -10.09 -1.95 3.22
CA PRO A 203 -10.37 -0.72 2.47
C PRO A 203 -10.17 -0.80 0.95
N LEU A 204 -9.23 -1.63 0.52
CA LEU A 204 -8.83 -1.82 -0.87
C LEU A 204 -9.86 -2.59 -1.72
N GLY A 205 -10.73 -3.41 -1.12
CA GLY A 205 -11.83 -4.04 -1.86
C GLY A 205 -12.83 -3.00 -2.41
N GLU A 206 -13.01 -1.89 -1.67
CA GLU A 206 -13.78 -0.74 -2.14
C GLU A 206 -13.05 -0.03 -3.30
N LEU A 207 -11.75 0.21 -3.18
CA LEU A 207 -10.93 0.80 -4.25
C LEU A 207 -11.01 -0.04 -5.54
N GLN A 208 -11.02 -1.38 -5.43
CA GLN A 208 -11.15 -2.27 -6.58
C GLN A 208 -12.52 -2.15 -7.26
N SER A 209 -13.62 -2.11 -6.49
CA SER A 209 -14.96 -1.87 -7.04
C SER A 209 -15.11 -0.48 -7.67
N ILE A 210 -14.40 0.51 -7.14
CA ILE A 210 -14.39 1.88 -7.66
C ILE A 210 -13.60 1.96 -8.97
N CYS A 211 -12.40 1.36 -9.03
CA CYS A 211 -11.59 1.29 -10.26
C CYS A 211 -12.31 0.55 -11.39
N MET A 212 -13.12 -0.46 -11.05
CA MET A 212 -13.88 -1.27 -12.01
C MET A 212 -15.28 -0.67 -12.35
N GLY A 213 -15.58 0.56 -11.91
CA GLY A 213 -16.81 1.28 -12.27
C GLY A 213 -18.12 0.69 -11.72
N SER A 214 -18.06 -0.28 -10.82
CA SER A 214 -19.24 -1.03 -10.31
C SER A 214 -19.73 -0.57 -8.93
N ALA A 215 -19.33 0.61 -8.47
CA ALA A 215 -19.61 1.08 -7.12
C ALA A 215 -21.13 1.13 -6.82
N LYS A 216 -21.56 0.36 -5.81
CA LYS A 216 -22.77 0.70 -5.05
C LYS A 216 -22.48 2.01 -4.31
N LYS A 217 -23.13 3.11 -4.72
CA LYS A 217 -22.99 4.48 -4.16
C LYS A 217 -23.21 4.63 -2.64
N ASN A 218 -23.54 3.55 -1.92
CA ASN A 218 -24.06 3.61 -0.56
C ASN A 218 -22.99 3.51 0.56
N PHE A 219 -21.71 3.31 0.23
CA PHE A 219 -20.68 3.00 1.25
C PHE A 219 -19.59 4.08 1.42
N ILE A 220 -19.48 5.06 0.52
CA ILE A 220 -18.50 6.14 0.65
C ILE A 220 -19.14 7.29 1.45
N PRO A 221 -18.66 7.63 2.65
CA PRO A 221 -19.19 8.76 3.40
C PRO A 221 -19.02 10.05 2.57
N PRO A 222 -20.05 10.92 2.53
CA PRO A 222 -19.98 12.16 1.76
C PRO A 222 -18.86 13.03 2.31
N LEU A 223 -18.23 13.80 1.43
CA LEU A 223 -17.15 14.68 1.84
C LEU A 223 -17.73 15.86 2.65
N VAL A 224 -17.46 15.88 3.96
CA VAL A 224 -17.93 16.91 4.88
C VAL A 224 -16.83 17.95 5.10
N MET A 225 -17.12 19.22 4.79
CA MET A 225 -16.21 20.35 4.99
C MET A 225 -16.95 21.54 5.58
N SER A 226 -16.23 22.36 6.34
CA SER A 226 -16.70 23.68 6.77
C SER A 226 -17.04 24.59 5.59
N SER A 227 -17.98 25.53 5.80
CA SER A 227 -18.29 26.59 4.82
C SER A 227 -17.08 27.44 4.47
N HIS A 228 -16.17 27.65 5.43
CA HIS A 228 -14.93 28.39 5.23
C HIS A 228 -14.00 27.69 4.23
N LEU A 229 -13.80 26.38 4.34
CA LEU A 229 -13.00 25.63 3.39
C LEU A 229 -13.65 25.56 2.01
N LYS A 230 -14.98 25.40 1.94
CA LYS A 230 -15.71 25.47 0.67
C LYS A 230 -15.47 26.81 -0.04
N ALA A 231 -15.45 27.91 0.70
CA ALA A 231 -15.20 29.23 0.14
C ALA A 231 -13.75 29.43 -0.35
N ILE A 232 -12.77 28.69 0.20
CA ILE A 232 -11.37 28.67 -0.28
C ILE A 232 -11.26 27.86 -1.58
N LEU A 233 -12.06 26.79 -1.73
CA LEU A 233 -12.02 25.89 -2.89
C LEU A 233 -12.88 26.36 -4.09
N GLN A 234 -13.94 27.13 -3.85
CA GLN A 234 -14.90 27.55 -4.89
C GLN A 234 -14.38 28.61 -5.87
N THR A 235 -13.24 29.26 -5.59
CA THR A 235 -12.71 30.36 -6.41
C THR A 235 -11.66 29.91 -7.43
N SER A 236 -11.18 28.67 -7.36
CA SER A 236 -10.26 28.10 -8.36
C SER A 236 -10.96 27.64 -9.64
N SER A 237 -12.30 27.66 -9.71
CA SER A 237 -13.08 27.25 -10.89
C SER A 237 -13.47 28.38 -11.84
N ASP A 238 -13.16 29.64 -11.52
CA ASP A 238 -13.51 30.79 -12.37
C ASP A 238 -12.28 31.47 -12.97
N SER A 239 -11.76 30.90 -14.06
CA SER A 239 -11.22 31.67 -15.20
C SER A 239 -10.76 30.73 -16.33
N ASN A 240 -11.47 30.79 -17.47
CA ASN A 240 -11.04 30.46 -18.83
C ASN A 240 -9.80 29.54 -18.98
N SER A 241 -10.00 28.24 -19.07
CA SER A 241 -9.13 27.38 -19.90
C SER A 241 -9.91 26.16 -20.39
N GLU A 242 -9.72 25.84 -21.65
CA GLU A 242 -10.33 24.72 -22.36
C GLU A 242 -9.90 23.39 -21.72
N LYS A 243 -10.87 22.52 -21.43
CA LYS A 243 -10.73 21.06 -21.27
C LYS A 243 -9.46 20.59 -20.54
N ALA A 244 -9.27 20.99 -19.29
CA ALA A 244 -8.58 20.16 -18.32
C ALA A 244 -9.65 19.31 -17.61
N GLU A 245 -9.50 17.99 -17.62
CA GLU A 245 -10.42 17.06 -16.95
C GLU A 245 -10.66 17.51 -15.51
N ASP A 246 -11.92 17.84 -15.19
CA ASP A 246 -12.37 18.32 -13.89
C ASP A 246 -11.74 17.50 -12.77
N GLY A 247 -10.96 18.18 -11.92
CA GLY A 247 -10.52 17.67 -10.63
C GLY A 247 -11.73 17.43 -9.74
N ASN A 248 -12.40 16.30 -9.96
CA ASN A 248 -13.61 15.93 -9.27
C ASN A 248 -13.24 15.71 -7.79
N LEU A 249 -13.53 16.70 -6.94
CA LEU A 249 -13.30 16.65 -5.48
C LEU A 249 -13.95 15.42 -4.84
N ASN A 250 -14.92 14.82 -5.53
CA ASN A 250 -15.63 13.61 -5.15
C ASN A 250 -15.13 12.37 -5.92
N HIS A 251 -13.90 12.37 -6.43
CA HIS A 251 -13.35 11.19 -7.08
C HIS A 251 -13.40 10.03 -6.07
N PRO A 252 -14.11 8.94 -6.39
CA PRO A 252 -14.43 7.91 -5.41
C PRO A 252 -13.18 7.25 -4.81
N LEU A 253 -12.08 7.15 -5.58
CA LEU A 253 -10.79 6.68 -5.04
C LEU A 253 -10.23 7.65 -3.99
N SER A 254 -10.30 8.97 -4.21
CA SER A 254 -9.81 9.97 -3.27
C SER A 254 -10.58 9.90 -1.96
N LEU A 255 -11.91 9.73 -2.03
CA LEU A 255 -12.76 9.59 -0.84
C LEU A 255 -12.50 8.29 -0.07
N SER A 256 -12.31 7.18 -0.80
CA SER A 256 -11.99 5.89 -0.19
C SER A 256 -10.62 5.93 0.49
N LEU A 257 -9.61 6.56 -0.13
CA LEU A 257 -8.30 6.80 0.50
C LEU A 257 -8.44 7.63 1.79
N LEU A 258 -9.14 8.76 1.75
CA LEU A 258 -9.35 9.61 2.93
C LEU A 258 -10.07 8.88 4.08
N SER A 259 -10.86 7.87 3.77
CA SER A 259 -11.60 7.09 4.78
C SER A 259 -10.75 6.01 5.44
N HIS A 260 -9.67 5.56 4.81
CA HIS A 260 -9.01 4.31 5.17
C HIS A 260 -7.49 4.35 5.27
N LEU A 261 -6.87 5.48 4.94
CA LEU A 261 -5.44 5.64 5.16
C LEU A 261 -5.11 5.52 6.66
N PRO A 262 -3.98 4.86 7.02
CA PRO A 262 -3.52 4.79 8.40
C PRO A 262 -3.15 6.17 8.95
N ASP A 263 -2.55 7.01 8.09
CA ASP A 263 -2.36 8.44 8.34
C ASP A 263 -3.56 9.20 7.78
N PHE A 264 -4.06 10.21 8.49
CA PHE A 264 -5.28 10.92 8.10
C PHE A 264 -5.06 12.41 7.94
N PHE A 265 -5.78 13.01 6.99
CA PHE A 265 -5.66 14.44 6.69
C PHE A 265 -6.55 15.30 7.60
N LEU A 266 -6.00 16.42 8.04
CA LEU A 266 -6.68 17.45 8.80
C LEU A 266 -6.44 18.80 8.12
N VAL A 267 -7.47 19.63 8.03
CA VAL A 267 -7.31 21.04 7.65
C VAL A 267 -7.77 21.88 8.81
N VAL A 268 -6.91 22.76 9.30
CA VAL A 268 -7.20 23.63 10.44
C VAL A 268 -6.99 25.10 10.08
N SER A 269 -7.75 25.98 10.71
CA SER A 269 -7.50 27.42 10.63
C SER A 269 -6.29 27.82 11.47
N LEU A 270 -5.79 29.05 11.29
CA LEU A 270 -4.73 29.61 12.13
C LEU A 270 -5.10 29.74 13.62
N LYS A 271 -6.40 29.70 13.94
CA LYS A 271 -6.91 29.68 15.33
C LYS A 271 -7.09 28.26 15.88
N GLY A 272 -6.70 27.24 15.12
CA GLY A 272 -6.84 25.84 15.48
C GLY A 272 -8.24 25.26 15.29
N ALA A 273 -9.19 25.97 14.66
CA ALA A 273 -10.50 25.38 14.37
C ALA A 273 -10.41 24.37 13.22
N PHE A 274 -11.03 23.19 13.35
CA PHE A 274 -11.10 22.19 12.30
C PHE A 274 -11.97 22.66 11.13
N LEU A 275 -11.37 22.76 9.95
CA LEU A 275 -12.02 23.13 8.69
C LEU A 275 -12.42 21.92 7.86
N TYR A 276 -11.63 20.85 7.95
CA TYR A 276 -11.88 19.52 7.39
C TYR A 276 -11.15 18.46 8.23
N VAL A 277 -11.74 17.29 8.33
CA VAL A 277 -11.15 16.12 8.98
C VAL A 277 -11.48 14.89 8.15
N ALA A 278 -10.47 14.12 7.78
CA ALA A 278 -10.66 12.88 7.05
C ALA A 278 -11.39 11.83 7.92
N PRO A 279 -12.33 11.02 7.36
CA PRO A 279 -13.11 10.06 8.15
C PRO A 279 -12.27 9.03 8.92
N ALA A 280 -11.05 8.76 8.45
CA ALA A 280 -10.08 7.90 9.14
C ALA A 280 -9.79 8.31 10.60
N VAL A 281 -10.04 9.57 10.99
CA VAL A 281 -9.93 10.05 12.38
C VAL A 281 -10.75 9.20 13.36
N GLN A 282 -11.87 8.62 12.91
CA GLN A 282 -12.77 7.84 13.76
C GLN A 282 -12.08 6.57 14.26
N HIS A 283 -11.18 5.99 13.47
CA HIS A 283 -10.42 4.81 13.88
C HIS A 283 -9.36 5.14 14.94
N VAL A 284 -8.88 6.39 14.98
CA VAL A 284 -7.81 6.83 15.88
C VAL A 284 -8.37 7.45 17.16
N LEU A 285 -9.28 8.42 17.03
CA LEU A 285 -9.81 9.19 18.16
C LEU A 285 -11.25 8.80 18.54
N GLY A 286 -11.98 8.08 17.70
CA GLY A 286 -13.37 7.68 17.95
C GLY A 286 -14.42 8.77 17.67
N TYR A 287 -14.02 9.99 17.32
CA TYR A 287 -14.94 11.05 16.89
C TYR A 287 -15.28 10.92 15.41
N THR A 288 -16.51 11.29 15.04
CA THR A 288 -16.83 11.42 13.61
C THR A 288 -16.30 12.75 13.06
N ALA A 289 -16.15 12.87 11.74
CA ALA A 289 -15.68 14.10 11.12
C ALA A 289 -16.62 15.28 11.42
N GLU A 290 -17.93 15.04 11.42
CA GLU A 290 -18.96 16.05 11.71
C GLU A 290 -18.87 16.56 13.15
N GLU A 291 -18.49 15.70 14.10
CA GLU A 291 -18.32 16.09 15.51
C GLU A 291 -17.11 17.00 15.72
N LEU A 292 -16.09 16.90 14.86
CA LEU A 292 -14.85 17.68 14.99
C LEU A 292 -14.89 18.98 14.18
N ILE A 293 -15.55 19.01 13.03
CA ILE A 293 -15.60 20.21 12.17
C ILE A 293 -16.16 21.40 12.95
N GLY A 294 -15.42 22.50 12.97
CA GLY A 294 -15.75 23.73 13.69
C GLY A 294 -15.27 23.77 15.15
N ARG A 295 -14.95 22.63 15.78
CA ARG A 295 -14.34 22.61 17.12
C ARG A 295 -12.90 23.11 17.09
N ALA A 296 -12.39 23.56 18.23
CA ALA A 296 -11.00 23.94 18.35
C ALA A 296 -10.14 22.71 18.63
N LEU A 297 -8.95 22.66 18.02
CA LEU A 297 -7.93 21.64 18.29
C LEU A 297 -7.56 21.61 19.78
N GLY A 298 -7.64 22.76 20.45
CA GLY A 298 -7.45 22.88 21.89
C GLY A 298 -8.47 22.11 22.74
N ASP A 299 -9.68 21.86 22.22
CA ASP A 299 -10.75 21.16 22.96
C ASP A 299 -10.49 19.66 23.12
N ILE A 300 -9.68 19.09 22.21
CA ILE A 300 -9.26 17.68 22.26
C ILE A 300 -7.83 17.54 22.75
N CYS A 301 -7.12 18.64 22.99
CA CYS A 301 -5.72 18.64 23.37
C CYS A 301 -5.59 18.64 24.89
N HIS A 302 -4.62 17.90 25.43
CA HIS A 302 -4.30 17.95 26.85
C HIS A 302 -3.93 19.38 27.26
N ALA A 303 -4.42 19.86 28.42
CA ALA A 303 -4.28 21.27 28.84
C ALA A 303 -2.84 21.81 28.81
N ALA A 304 -1.85 20.97 29.15
CA ALA A 304 -0.43 21.34 29.14
C ALA A 304 0.14 21.58 27.72
N ASP A 305 -0.50 21.02 26.68
CA ASP A 305 0.01 21.05 25.31
C ASP A 305 -0.68 22.16 24.48
N VAL A 306 -1.77 22.75 24.98
CA VAL A 306 -2.57 23.77 24.27
C VAL A 306 -1.75 25.03 23.92
N VAL A 307 -0.97 25.55 24.87
CA VAL A 307 -0.21 26.79 24.66
C VAL A 307 0.91 26.61 23.62
N PRO A 308 1.78 25.57 23.71
CA PRO A 308 2.74 25.26 22.65
C PRO A 308 2.09 25.06 21.29
N LEU A 309 0.98 24.33 21.24
CA LEU A 309 0.25 24.03 20.01
C LEU A 309 -0.27 25.29 19.31
N MET A 310 -0.94 26.18 20.05
CA MET A 310 -1.49 27.42 19.48
C MET A 310 -0.40 28.40 19.07
N ARG A 311 0.75 28.39 19.77
CA ARG A 311 1.92 29.18 19.39
C ARG A 311 2.48 28.73 18.04
N GLU A 312 2.66 27.43 17.83
CA GLU A 312 3.17 26.87 16.57
C GLU A 312 2.22 27.20 15.39
N LEU A 313 0.90 27.04 15.59
CA LEU A 313 -0.11 27.42 14.60
C LEU A 313 -0.03 28.91 14.24
N LYS A 314 0.19 29.80 15.21
CA LYS A 314 0.33 31.25 14.97
C LYS A 314 1.63 31.60 14.25
N GLU A 315 2.74 30.99 14.65
CA GLU A 315 4.07 31.17 14.04
C GLU A 315 4.14 30.61 12.61
N SER A 316 3.26 29.69 12.23
CA SER A 316 3.15 29.22 10.84
C SER A 316 2.65 30.29 9.87
N SER A 317 1.95 31.32 10.38
CA SER A 317 1.29 32.35 9.58
C SER A 317 2.22 33.47 9.09
N THR A 318 3.39 33.61 9.72
CA THR A 318 4.43 34.58 9.37
C THR A 318 5.28 34.01 8.25
N TRP A 319 5.03 34.49 7.03
CA TRP A 319 5.98 34.31 5.93
C TRP A 319 7.30 34.95 6.36
N ALA A 320 8.43 34.24 6.20
CA ALA A 320 9.72 34.83 6.49
C ALA A 320 9.98 35.97 5.50
N THR A 321 9.69 37.20 5.89
CA THR A 321 10.26 38.39 5.27
C THR A 321 11.71 38.50 5.75
N PRO A 322 12.69 38.72 4.86
CA PRO A 322 14.06 38.98 5.28
C PRO A 322 14.11 40.38 5.88
N SER A 323 13.91 40.50 7.19
CA SER A 323 14.13 41.75 7.91
C SER A 323 15.62 41.88 8.22
N HIS A 324 16.25 42.88 7.63
CA HIS A 324 17.48 43.47 8.14
C HIS A 324 17.32 43.83 9.63
N GLY A 325 18.22 43.33 10.49
CA GLY A 325 18.43 43.88 11.83
C GLY A 325 18.51 42.85 12.96
N GLN A 326 19.76 42.58 13.38
CA GLN A 326 20.22 42.14 14.71
C GLN A 326 19.85 40.73 15.24
N SER A 327 20.85 39.86 15.09
CA SER A 327 21.40 38.91 16.09
C SER A 327 20.53 38.53 17.29
N ASP A 328 19.99 37.31 17.28
CA ASP A 328 20.43 36.33 18.27
C ASP A 328 20.18 34.87 17.82
N SER A 329 21.01 33.99 18.36
CA SER A 329 21.38 32.68 17.82
C SER A 329 20.35 31.54 18.02
N SER A 330 20.38 30.60 17.06
CA SER A 330 19.81 29.24 17.05
C SER A 330 18.34 29.03 16.61
N LYS A 331 18.10 29.09 15.29
CA LYS A 331 17.44 28.03 14.50
C LYS A 331 17.53 28.39 13.01
N SER A 332 18.07 27.47 12.23
CA SER A 332 18.43 27.59 10.81
C SER A 332 17.22 27.97 9.94
N ALA A 333 17.32 29.13 9.28
CA ALA A 333 16.44 29.51 8.18
C ALA A 333 16.84 28.74 6.92
N ASP A 334 15.92 27.98 6.34
CA ASP A 334 16.08 27.34 5.04
C ASP A 334 15.93 28.42 3.95
N SER A 335 16.99 28.64 3.18
CA SER A 335 17.16 29.76 2.24
C SER A 335 16.53 29.53 0.86
N ASP A 336 15.42 28.79 0.76
CA ASP A 336 14.94 28.24 -0.53
C ASP A 336 13.50 28.65 -0.91
N GLY A 337 12.92 29.68 -0.28
CA GLY A 337 11.57 30.18 -0.62
C GLY A 337 10.42 29.16 -0.44
N LYS A 338 10.71 27.99 0.13
CA LYS A 338 9.72 26.96 0.44
C LYS A 338 8.88 27.39 1.65
N PRO A 339 7.55 27.21 1.60
CA PRO A 339 6.69 27.52 2.73
C PRO A 339 7.09 26.69 3.96
N LYS A 340 7.22 27.36 5.11
CA LYS A 340 7.58 26.77 6.42
C LYS A 340 6.67 25.57 6.72
N THR A 341 7.28 24.45 7.15
CA THR A 341 6.52 23.30 7.62
C THR A 341 5.87 23.61 8.96
N VAL A 342 4.71 23.01 9.19
CA VAL A 342 4.00 23.05 10.47
C VAL A 342 4.07 21.66 11.05
N ASP A 343 4.78 21.52 12.17
CA ASP A 343 5.02 20.25 12.85
C ASP A 343 4.41 20.33 14.26
N LEU A 344 3.36 19.57 14.53
CA LEU A 344 2.64 19.56 15.80
C LEU A 344 2.80 18.20 16.47
N LEU A 345 3.13 18.19 17.75
CA LEU A 345 3.15 16.98 18.58
C LEU A 345 2.42 17.28 19.88
N PHE A 346 1.31 16.59 20.12
CA PHE A 346 0.48 16.84 21.30
C PHE A 346 -0.29 15.59 21.71
N ARG A 347 -0.78 15.58 22.96
CA ARG A 347 -1.66 14.52 23.45
C ARG A 347 -3.11 14.87 23.12
N ALA A 348 -3.74 14.04 22.32
CA ALA A 348 -5.15 14.15 21.97
C ALA A 348 -6.00 13.22 22.85
N GLN A 349 -7.09 13.73 23.40
CA GLN A 349 -8.08 12.95 24.12
C GLN A 349 -9.01 12.27 23.11
N THR A 350 -9.16 10.95 23.23
CA THR A 350 -10.12 10.16 22.45
C THR A 350 -11.52 10.32 23.01
N LYS A 351 -12.54 9.93 22.23
CA LYS A 351 -13.94 9.91 22.66
C LYS A 351 -14.19 9.02 23.89
N ALA A 352 -13.32 8.02 24.10
CA ALA A 352 -13.34 7.15 25.28
C ALA A 352 -12.63 7.76 26.51
N GLY A 353 -12.07 8.97 26.41
CA GLY A 353 -11.41 9.69 27.51
C GLY A 353 -9.92 9.36 27.70
N VAL A 354 -9.36 8.46 26.88
CA VAL A 354 -7.93 8.09 26.90
C VAL A 354 -7.12 9.10 26.11
N HIS A 355 -5.87 9.37 26.48
CA HIS A 355 -4.97 10.22 25.70
C HIS A 355 -4.07 9.39 24.78
N VAL A 356 -3.95 9.83 23.53
CA VAL A 356 -3.03 9.28 22.53
C VAL A 356 -2.09 10.39 22.06
N TRP A 357 -0.87 10.02 21.67
CA TRP A 357 0.04 10.96 21.01
C TRP A 357 -0.38 11.13 19.57
N MET A 358 -0.51 12.38 19.13
CA MET A 358 -0.72 12.74 17.73
C MET A 358 0.48 13.51 17.21
N GLU A 359 1.03 13.01 16.11
CA GLU A 359 2.06 13.70 15.34
C GLU A 359 1.41 14.22 14.05
N CYS A 360 1.41 15.55 13.86
CA CYS A 360 0.85 16.18 12.68
C CYS A 360 1.93 16.95 11.93
N ARG A 361 2.02 16.75 10.61
CA ARG A 361 2.96 17.46 9.75
C ARG A 361 2.28 18.04 8.55
N GLY A 362 2.59 19.28 8.21
CA GLY A 362 1.91 19.95 7.11
C GLY A 362 2.48 21.29 6.73
N ARG A 363 1.68 22.08 6.03
CA ARG A 363 2.07 23.40 5.52
C ARG A 363 0.89 24.37 5.52
N LEU A 364 1.22 25.65 5.61
CA LEU A 364 0.27 26.72 5.36
C LEU A 364 -0.08 26.77 3.87
N HIS A 365 -1.37 26.66 3.57
CA HIS A 365 -1.94 26.99 2.29
C HIS A 365 -2.54 28.41 2.35
N VAL A 366 -2.17 29.24 1.37
CA VAL A 366 -2.70 30.60 1.21
C VAL A 366 -3.44 30.66 -0.12
N GLU A 367 -4.72 31.00 -0.07
CA GLU A 367 -5.55 31.18 -1.26
C GLU A 367 -4.98 32.31 -2.12
N PRO A 368 -4.66 32.07 -3.40
CA PRO A 368 -4.21 33.11 -4.31
C PRO A 368 -5.29 34.19 -4.48
N GLY A 369 -4.89 35.46 -4.42
CA GLY A 369 -5.80 36.61 -4.56
C GLY A 369 -6.46 37.07 -3.25
N LYS A 370 -7.29 36.23 -2.61
CA LYS A 370 -8.04 36.63 -1.40
C LYS A 370 -7.26 36.51 -0.10
N GLY A 371 -6.12 35.82 -0.11
CA GLY A 371 -5.21 35.71 1.04
C GLY A 371 -5.78 34.93 2.24
N ARG A 372 -6.83 34.13 2.04
CA ARG A 372 -7.34 33.24 3.08
C ARG A 372 -6.31 32.15 3.39
N LYS A 373 -6.23 31.76 4.66
CA LYS A 373 -5.16 30.89 5.18
C LYS A 373 -5.75 29.66 5.84
N ALA A 374 -5.25 28.49 5.47
CA ALA A 374 -5.56 27.21 6.11
C ALA A 374 -4.29 26.38 6.22
N ILE A 375 -4.15 25.57 7.26
CA ILE A 375 -3.02 24.67 7.43
C ILE A 375 -3.50 23.27 7.08
N VAL A 376 -2.86 22.65 6.10
CA VAL A 376 -3.14 21.27 5.68
C VAL A 376 -2.12 20.37 6.36
N LEU A 377 -2.59 19.45 7.18
CA LEU A 377 -1.80 18.54 8.01
C LEU A 377 -2.10 17.09 7.62
N CYS A 378 -1.08 16.26 7.64
CA CYS A 378 -1.17 14.81 7.72
C CYS A 378 -0.90 14.40 9.17
N ALA A 379 -1.74 13.57 9.75
CA ALA A 379 -1.67 13.14 11.15
C ALA A 379 -1.54 11.62 11.26
N ARG A 380 -0.79 11.16 12.26
CA ARG A 380 -0.58 9.74 12.60
C ARG A 380 -0.65 9.50 14.09
#